data_AF-A0A7J5KZG4-F1
#
_entry.id   AF-A0A7J5KZG4-F1
#
_cell.length_a   1.000
_cell.length_b   1.000
_cell.length_c   1.000
_cell.angle_alpha   90.00
_cell.angle_beta   90.00
_cell.angle_gamma   90.00
#
_symmetry.space_group_name_H-M   'P 1'
#
loop_
_entity.id
_entity.type
_entity.pdbx_description
1 polymer ?
#
loop_
_entity_poly.entity_id
_entity_poly.type
_entity_poly.pdbx_seq_one_letter_code
_entity_poly.pdbx_strand_id
1 'polypeptide(L)'
;MDTLDKLRIIESDAVPKEGAKIENLSTSIKITHSCGCVMVEHFACGNPTTVRKEESPEKYKRLLAERKYHIELCKEHNPERQ
;
A
#
# COMPACT_ATOMS: atom_id res chain seq x y z
N MET A 1 3.91 7.05 9.77
CA MET A 1 3.87 6.78 8.30
C MET A 1 2.45 6.45 7.81
N ASP A 2 1.93 7.16 6.80
CA ASP A 2 0.62 6.87 6.19
C ASP A 2 0.68 5.75 5.13
N THR A 3 -0.46 5.31 4.58
CA THR A 3 -0.49 4.23 3.57
C THR A 3 0.26 4.60 2.28
N LEU A 4 0.23 5.86 1.88
CA LEU A 4 0.91 6.32 0.66
C LEU A 4 2.43 6.32 0.85
N ASP A 5 2.91 6.73 2.04
CA ASP A 5 4.33 6.63 2.40
C ASP A 5 4.79 5.17 2.45
N LYS A 6 4.01 4.28 3.06
CA LYS A 6 4.31 2.84 3.09
C LYS A 6 4.35 2.25 1.69
N LEU A 7 3.45 2.67 0.80
CA LEU A 7 3.43 2.24 -0.60
C LEU A 7 4.71 2.65 -1.32
N ARG A 8 5.18 3.88 -1.12
CA ARG A 8 6.45 4.35 -1.69
C ARG A 8 7.64 3.50 -1.22
N ILE A 9 7.67 3.08 0.04
CA ILE A 9 8.72 2.18 0.56
C ILE A 9 8.63 0.82 -0.12
N ILE A 10 7.43 0.25 -0.20
CA ILE A 10 7.22 -1.00 -0.92
C ILE A 10 7.72 -0.84 -2.35
N GLU A 11 7.27 0.16 -3.10
CA GLU A 11 7.62 0.38 -4.51
C GLU A 11 9.11 0.69 -4.76
N SER A 12 9.83 1.18 -3.74
CA SER A 12 11.26 1.44 -3.82
C SER A 12 12.13 0.17 -3.82
N ASP A 13 13.42 0.36 -4.11
CA ASP A 13 14.44 -0.70 -4.06
C ASP A 13 14.80 -1.15 -2.63
N ALA A 14 14.27 -0.49 -1.59
CA ALA A 14 14.51 -0.89 -0.20
C ALA A 14 13.88 -2.27 0.09
N VAL A 15 12.71 -2.55 -0.49
CA VAL A 15 11.99 -3.81 -0.27
C VAL A 15 12.33 -4.81 -1.38
N PRO A 16 12.93 -5.98 -1.05
CA PRO A 16 13.29 -6.97 -2.06
C PRO A 16 12.07 -7.47 -2.83
N LYS A 17 12.17 -7.43 -4.15
CA LYS A 17 11.12 -7.87 -5.08
C LYS A 17 11.25 -9.33 -5.48
N GLU A 18 12.48 -9.84 -5.46
CA GLU A 18 12.79 -11.22 -5.78
C GLU A 18 12.21 -12.17 -4.73
N GLY A 19 11.62 -13.28 -5.20
CA GLY A 19 11.00 -14.27 -4.34
C GLY A 19 9.71 -13.82 -3.66
N ALA A 20 9.11 -12.70 -4.07
CA ALA A 20 7.83 -12.26 -3.54
C ALA A 20 6.72 -13.27 -3.89
N LYS A 21 5.93 -13.66 -2.89
CA LYS A 21 4.78 -14.54 -3.07
C LYS A 21 3.57 -13.70 -3.48
N ILE A 22 2.93 -14.05 -4.59
CA ILE A 22 1.70 -13.40 -5.07
C ILE A 22 0.53 -14.35 -4.83
N GLU A 23 -0.51 -13.85 -4.16
CA GLU A 23 -1.74 -14.57 -3.84
C GLU A 23 -2.93 -13.79 -4.43
N ASN A 24 -3.73 -14.44 -5.27
CA ASN A 24 -4.96 -13.85 -5.82
C ASN A 24 -6.13 -14.11 -4.85
N LEU A 25 -6.71 -13.05 -4.31
CA LEU A 25 -7.79 -13.07 -3.33
C LEU A 25 -9.09 -12.52 -3.94
N SER A 26 -9.52 -13.11 -5.07
CA SER A 26 -10.73 -12.76 -5.85
C SER A 26 -10.84 -11.28 -6.24
N THR A 27 -11.16 -10.40 -5.30
CA THR A 27 -11.27 -8.95 -5.46
C THR A 27 -10.01 -8.19 -5.10
N SER A 28 -8.94 -8.91 -4.73
CA SER A 28 -7.66 -8.32 -4.31
C SER A 28 -6.47 -9.17 -4.76
N ILE A 29 -5.31 -8.55 -4.84
CA ILE A 29 -4.00 -9.23 -4.92
C ILE A 29 -3.27 -8.97 -3.61
N LYS A 30 -2.66 -10.01 -3.06
CA LYS A 30 -1.73 -9.90 -1.93
C LYS A 30 -0.33 -10.30 -2.38
N ILE A 31 0.63 -9.43 -2.10
CA ILE A 31 2.05 -9.65 -2.35
C ILE A 31 2.74 -9.69 -0.99
N THR A 32 3.49 -10.76 -0.75
CA THR A 32 4.31 -10.93 0.44
C THR A 32 5.77 -10.99 0.02
N HIS A 33 6.53 -9.96 0.38
CA HIS A 33 7.96 -9.85 0.08
C HIS A 33 8.78 -10.76 0.99
N SER A 34 9.97 -11.13 0.52
CA SER A 34 10.89 -12.02 1.25
C SER A 34 11.35 -11.45 2.59
N CYS A 35 11.43 -10.12 2.73
CA CYS A 35 11.72 -9.45 4.00
C CYS A 35 10.54 -9.44 5.00
N GLY A 36 9.38 -9.96 4.61
CA GLY A 36 8.16 -10.00 5.43
C GLY A 36 7.22 -8.79 5.26
N CYS A 37 7.56 -7.83 4.40
CA CYS A 37 6.62 -6.76 4.03
C CYS A 37 5.45 -7.33 3.21
N VAL A 38 4.23 -6.86 3.48
CA VAL A 38 3.01 -7.27 2.80
C VAL A 38 2.34 -6.06 2.17
N MET A 39 1.92 -6.22 0.92
CA MET A 39 1.06 -5.27 0.21
C MET A 39 -0.18 -6.01 -0.28
N VAL A 40 -1.36 -5.46 -0.01
CA VAL A 40 -2.62 -5.92 -0.59
C VAL A 40 -3.16 -4.79 -1.44
N GLU A 41 -3.46 -5.07 -2.70
CA GLU A 41 -4.16 -4.17 -3.61
C GLU A 41 -5.59 -4.68 -3.81
N HIS A 42 -6.56 -3.82 -3.54
CA HIS A 42 -7.97 -4.10 -3.67
C HIS A 42 -8.52 -3.47 -4.97
N PHE A 43 -9.22 -4.27 -5.79
CA PHE A 43 -9.70 -3.83 -7.11
C PHE A 43 -11.05 -3.10 -7.07
N ALA A 44 -11.88 -3.35 -6.06
CA ALA A 44 -13.28 -2.92 -5.99
C ALA A 44 -13.57 -1.91 -4.87
N CYS A 45 -12.77 -0.85 -4.74
CA CYS A 45 -12.82 0.09 -3.59
C CYS A 45 -13.59 1.39 -3.84
N GLY A 46 -13.94 1.65 -5.11
CA GLY A 46 -14.48 2.93 -5.55
C GLY A 46 -13.50 4.11 -5.33
N ASN A 47 -13.99 5.31 -5.62
CA ASN A 47 -13.24 6.55 -5.47
C ASN A 47 -13.61 7.27 -4.16
N PRO A 48 -12.71 8.10 -3.59
CA PRO A 48 -13.06 9.00 -2.50
C PRO A 48 -14.22 9.92 -2.90
N THR A 49 -15.25 10.02 -2.06
CA THR A 49 -16.45 10.84 -2.28
C THR A 49 -16.47 12.13 -1.45
N THR A 50 -15.60 12.24 -0.44
CA THR A 50 -15.57 13.35 0.51
C THR A 50 -14.73 14.55 0.06
N VAL A 51 -13.90 14.36 -0.98
CA VAL A 51 -12.99 15.38 -1.53
C VAL A 51 -12.95 15.18 -3.03
N ARG A 52 -13.09 16.26 -3.81
CA ARG A 52 -12.86 16.19 -5.26
C ARG A 52 -11.38 16.28 -5.56
N LYS A 53 -10.96 15.62 -6.64
CA LYS A 53 -9.55 15.59 -7.05
C LYS A 53 -9.02 16.99 -7.37
N GLU A 54 -9.88 17.86 -7.91
CA GLU A 54 -9.55 19.23 -8.32
C GLU A 54 -9.40 20.16 -7.11
N GLU A 55 -10.13 19.90 -6.03
CA GLU A 55 -10.11 20.72 -4.80
C GLU A 55 -8.85 20.45 -3.99
N SER A 56 -8.44 19.18 -3.87
CA SER A 56 -7.24 18.80 -3.14
C SER A 56 -6.64 17.51 -3.70
N PRO A 57 -5.77 17.62 -4.72
CA PRO A 57 -5.19 16.46 -5.39
C PRO A 57 -4.39 15.54 -4.45
N GLU A 58 -3.67 16.13 -3.49
CA GLU A 58 -2.84 15.38 -2.53
C GLU A 58 -3.69 14.59 -1.56
N LYS A 59 -4.70 15.23 -0.95
CA LYS A 59 -5.63 14.57 -0.04
C LYS A 59 -6.43 13.49 -0.75
N TYR A 60 -6.86 13.75 -1.99
CA TYR A 60 -7.52 12.75 -2.82
C TYR A 60 -6.64 11.52 -3.05
N LYS A 61 -5.36 11.71 -3.43
CA LYS A 61 -4.40 10.60 -3.63
C LYS A 61 -4.20 9.79 -2.36
N ARG A 62 -4.07 10.43 -1.19
CA ARG A 62 -3.91 9.74 0.09
C ARG A 62 -5.14 8.89 0.42
N LEU A 63 -6.34 9.46 0.31
CA LEU A 63 -7.60 8.74 0.55
C LEU A 63 -7.81 7.60 -0.44
N LEU A 64 -7.39 7.77 -1.69
CA LEU A 64 -7.44 6.71 -2.69
C LEU A 64 -6.49 5.57 -2.31
N ALA A 65 -5.25 5.89 -1.91
CA ALA A 65 -4.28 4.90 -1.48
C ALA A 65 -4.73 4.14 -0.23
N GLU A 66 -5.30 4.83 0.77
CA GLU A 66 -5.87 4.23 1.99
C GLU A 66 -7.01 3.24 1.69
N ARG A 67 -7.79 3.49 0.63
CA ARG A 67 -8.87 2.58 0.20
C ARG A 67 -8.34 1.42 -0.62
N LYS A 68 -7.39 1.69 -1.51
CA LYS A 68 -6.90 0.74 -2.51
C LYS A 68 -5.87 -0.22 -1.94
N TYR A 69 -5.07 0.23 -0.98
CA TYR A 69 -3.94 -0.54 -0.47
C TYR A 69 -4.03 -0.78 1.04
N HIS A 70 -3.74 -2.01 1.43
CA HIS A 70 -3.37 -2.35 2.80
C HIS A 70 -1.90 -2.75 2.83
N ILE A 71 -1.10 -2.09 3.68
CA ILE A 71 0.36 -2.28 3.70
C ILE A 71 0.85 -2.52 5.13
N GLU A 72 1.56 -3.62 5.30
CA GLU A 72 2.27 -3.98 6.51
C GLU A 72 3.76 -4.05 6.20
N LEU A 73 4.53 -3.18 6.83
CA LEU A 73 5.98 -3.17 6.72
C LEU A 73 6.59 -4.01 7.84
N CYS A 74 7.66 -4.75 7.53
CA CYS A 74 8.41 -5.47 8.55
C CYS A 74 9.17 -4.50 9.47
N LYS A 75 9.75 -5.01 10.56
CA LYS A 75 10.41 -4.19 11.59
C LYS A 75 11.56 -3.33 11.05
N GLU A 76 12.26 -3.80 10.04
CA GLU A 76 13.36 -3.08 9.39
C GLU A 76 12.87 -1.87 8.59
N HIS A 77 11.76 -2.04 7.87
CA HIS A 77 11.18 -1.01 7.01
C HIS A 77 10.17 -0.11 7.74
N ASN A 78 9.80 -0.46 8.97
CA ASN A 78 8.93 0.35 9.84
C ASN A 78 9.48 0.41 11.27
N PRO A 79 10.52 1.23 11.49
CA PRO A 79 11.16 1.37 12.80
C PRO A 79 10.27 2.05 13.86
N GLU A 80 9.16 2.69 13.46
CA GLU A 80 8.27 3.46 14.37
C GLU A 80 7.27 2.62 15.19
N ARG A 81 7.42 1.28 15.25
CA ARG A 81 6.59 0.38 16.07
C ARG A 81 7.39 -0.37 17.16
N GLN A 82 8.30 0.33 17.84
CA GLN A 82 8.87 -0.09 19.13
C GLN A 82 8.25 0.69 20.27
#